data_AF-A0A699Z7T9-F1
#
_entry.id   AF-A0A699Z7T9-F1
#
_cell.length_a   1.000
_cell.length_b   1.000
_cell.length_c   1.000
_cell.angle_alpha   90.00
_cell.angle_beta   90.00
_cell.angle_gamma   90.00
#
_symmetry.space_group_name_H-M   'P 1'
#
loop_
_entity.id
_entity.type
_entity.pdbx_description
1 polymer ?
#
loop_
_entity_poly.entity_id
_entity_poly.type
_entity_poly.pdbx_seq_one_letter_code
_entity_poly.pdbx_strand_id
1 'polypeptide(L)'
;MGVRQGADPAQSASELRDWANRAYRQHQYADAVALYSQALLLQPEDHTLLSNRSAAYLGQGYPDLALADAQQCVQLAPSWPKASFRLASCLAALGEWSAAAQVAVHALGLAPDSQELAALAQEAQGRVLGGELGSRFQRKTLADDLKGRAGGGVHVLAVGTAPMLLALSAAASLAQ
;
A
#
# COMPACT_ATOMS: atom_id res chain seq x y z
N MET A 1 8.66 -23.54 56.10
CA MET A 1 7.74 -22.69 55.30
C MET A 1 8.50 -22.23 54.07
N GLY A 2 8.17 -22.77 52.89
CA GLY A 2 8.82 -22.41 51.64
C GLY A 2 8.41 -21.01 51.21
N VAL A 3 9.39 -20.14 51.05
CA VAL A 3 9.26 -18.84 50.41
C VAL A 3 8.55 -19.02 49.08
N ARG A 4 7.40 -18.35 48.94
CA ARG A 4 6.67 -18.24 47.66
C ARG A 4 7.66 -17.65 46.65
N GLN A 5 8.06 -18.46 45.67
CA GLN A 5 8.80 -17.98 44.51
C GLN A 5 7.98 -16.87 43.86
N GLY A 6 8.69 -15.80 43.51
CA GLY A 6 8.14 -14.49 43.18
C GLY A 6 7.19 -14.49 41.99
N ALA A 7 6.52 -13.36 41.81
CA ALA A 7 5.96 -12.97 40.53
C ALA A 7 6.90 -13.37 39.39
N ASP A 8 6.37 -13.98 38.33
CA ASP A 8 7.15 -14.35 37.16
C ASP A 8 8.06 -13.19 36.73
N PRO A 9 9.34 -13.47 36.44
CA PRO A 9 10.34 -12.43 36.16
C PRO A 9 9.87 -11.60 34.98
N ALA A 10 9.98 -10.27 35.09
CA ALA A 10 9.67 -9.32 34.04
C ALA A 10 10.21 -9.84 32.70
N GLN A 11 9.32 -10.19 31.78
CA GLN A 11 9.70 -10.75 30.48
C GLN A 11 10.59 -9.73 29.78
N SER A 12 11.74 -10.17 29.28
CA SER A 12 12.64 -9.28 28.58
C SER A 12 11.98 -8.79 27.29
N ALA A 13 12.33 -7.58 26.85
CA ALA A 13 11.85 -7.06 25.57
C ALA A 13 12.15 -8.02 24.39
N SER A 14 13.27 -8.75 24.46
CA SER A 14 13.62 -9.75 23.44
C SER A 14 12.67 -10.96 23.44
N GLU A 15 12.31 -11.48 24.61
CA GLU A 15 11.36 -12.60 24.69
C GLU A 15 9.98 -12.20 24.18
N LEU A 16 9.50 -11.02 24.60
CA LEU A 16 8.24 -10.45 24.12
C LEU A 16 8.26 -10.26 22.60
N ARG A 17 9.36 -9.75 22.04
CA ARG A 17 9.57 -9.63 20.59
C ARG A 17 9.49 -10.99 19.89
N ASP A 18 10.13 -12.01 20.44
CA ASP A 18 10.14 -13.35 19.83
C ASP A 18 8.76 -14.01 19.90
N TRP A 19 8.00 -13.78 20.97
CA TRP A 19 6.63 -14.25 21.11
C TRP A 19 5.70 -13.53 20.14
N ALA A 20 5.82 -12.21 20.03
CA ALA A 20 5.09 -11.39 19.07
C ALA A 20 5.37 -11.83 17.63
N ASN A 21 6.64 -12.10 17.30
CA ASN A 21 7.04 -12.61 15.98
C ASN A 21 6.44 -14.00 15.68
N ARG A 22 6.22 -14.84 16.70
CA ARG A 22 5.53 -16.14 16.54
C ARG A 22 4.04 -15.97 16.34
N ALA A 23 3.39 -15.09 17.11
CA ALA A 23 1.98 -14.76 16.95
C ALA A 23 1.72 -14.16 15.55
N TYR A 24 2.58 -13.24 15.11
CA TYR A 24 2.50 -12.62 13.78
C TYR A 24 2.58 -13.67 12.65
N ARG A 25 3.52 -14.62 12.75
CA ARG A 25 3.67 -15.71 11.78
C ARG A 25 2.48 -16.69 11.75
N GLN A 26 1.72 -16.75 12.84
CA GLN A 26 0.49 -17.55 12.94
C GLN A 26 -0.76 -16.74 12.52
N HIS A 27 -0.60 -15.53 11.98
CA HIS A 27 -1.68 -14.60 11.65
C HIS A 27 -2.54 -14.18 12.86
N GLN A 28 -2.03 -14.39 14.08
CA GLN A 28 -2.64 -13.93 15.34
C GLN A 28 -2.25 -12.48 15.58
N TYR A 29 -2.74 -11.59 14.72
CA TYR A 29 -2.25 -10.21 14.67
C TYR A 29 -2.62 -9.39 15.92
N ALA A 30 -3.77 -9.65 16.54
CA ALA A 30 -4.17 -9.00 17.79
C ALA A 30 -3.20 -9.33 18.94
N ASP A 31 -2.85 -10.61 19.09
CA ASP A 31 -1.89 -11.08 20.10
C ASP A 31 -0.49 -10.52 19.81
N ALA A 32 -0.08 -10.49 18.53
CA ALA A 32 1.17 -9.89 18.13
C ALA A 32 1.26 -8.41 18.52
N VAL A 33 0.20 -7.64 18.28
CA VAL A 33 0.14 -6.21 18.70
C VAL A 33 0.24 -6.05 20.20
N ALA A 34 -0.46 -6.88 20.99
CA ALA A 34 -0.39 -6.82 22.44
C ALA A 34 1.03 -7.10 22.95
N LEU A 35 1.69 -8.12 22.39
CA LEU A 35 3.05 -8.49 22.76
C LEU A 35 4.09 -7.45 22.30
N TYR A 36 3.98 -6.91 21.08
CA TYR A 36 4.85 -5.81 20.65
C TYR A 36 4.65 -4.55 21.50
N SER A 37 3.42 -4.26 21.92
CA SER A 37 3.15 -3.11 22.78
C SER A 37 3.79 -3.26 24.15
N GLN A 38 3.76 -4.46 24.73
CA GLN A 38 4.50 -4.75 25.96
C GLN A 38 6.02 -4.63 25.76
N ALA A 39 6.56 -5.11 24.65
CA ALA A 39 7.98 -4.95 24.33
C ALA A 39 8.38 -3.47 24.19
N LEU A 40 7.52 -2.64 23.58
CA LEU A 40 7.72 -1.19 23.42
C LEU A 40 7.63 -0.42 24.75
N LEU A 41 6.93 -0.93 25.77
CA LEU A 41 7.00 -0.34 27.11
C LEU A 41 8.40 -0.44 27.72
N LEU A 42 9.17 -1.47 27.33
CA LEU A 42 10.54 -1.69 27.78
C LEU A 42 11.57 -1.02 26.86
N GLN A 43 11.28 -0.93 25.56
CA GLN A 43 12.15 -0.35 24.54
C GLN A 43 11.35 0.57 23.59
N PRO A 44 10.97 1.79 24.03
CA PRO A 44 10.05 2.65 23.29
C PRO A 44 10.60 3.19 21.96
N GLU A 45 11.93 3.19 21.80
CA GLU A 45 12.62 3.71 20.62
C GLU A 45 13.15 2.59 19.70
N ASP A 46 12.78 1.33 19.94
CA ASP A 46 13.14 0.24 19.02
C ASP A 46 12.29 0.34 17.74
N HIS A 47 12.90 0.91 16.70
CA HIS A 47 12.32 1.03 15.37
C HIS A 47 11.89 -0.32 14.77
N THR A 48 12.53 -1.43 15.14
CA THR A 48 12.17 -2.78 14.67
C THR A 48 10.86 -3.25 15.31
N LEU A 49 10.65 -2.97 16.60
CA LEU A 49 9.38 -3.26 17.27
C LEU A 49 8.23 -2.43 16.69
N LEU A 50 8.45 -1.14 16.46
CA LEU A 50 7.48 -0.26 15.80
C LEU A 50 7.14 -0.75 14.39
N SER A 51 8.15 -1.10 13.59
CA SER A 51 7.98 -1.65 12.23
C SER A 51 7.16 -2.93 12.21
N ASN A 52 7.35 -3.81 13.19
CA ASN A 52 6.62 -5.08 13.27
C ASN A 52 5.20 -4.89 13.82
N ARG A 53 5.01 -3.99 14.79
CA ARG A 53 3.67 -3.65 15.30
C ARG A 53 2.82 -2.97 14.22
N SER A 54 3.42 -2.07 13.43
CA SER A 54 2.79 -1.49 12.23
C SER A 54 2.31 -2.57 11.26
N ALA A 55 3.15 -3.57 10.95
CA ALA A 55 2.75 -4.69 10.09
C ALA A 55 1.60 -5.51 10.69
N ALA A 56 1.61 -5.74 12.01
CA ALA A 56 0.54 -6.46 12.71
C ALA A 56 -0.78 -5.67 12.69
N TYR A 57 -0.75 -4.33 12.82
CA TYR A 57 -1.92 -3.49 12.65
C TYR A 57 -2.50 -3.55 11.23
N LEU A 58 -1.65 -3.55 10.20
CA LEU A 58 -2.10 -3.77 8.81
C LEU A 58 -2.76 -5.14 8.64
N GLY A 59 -2.21 -6.19 9.25
CA GLY A 59 -2.80 -7.53 9.24
C GLY A 59 -4.19 -7.60 9.90
N GLN A 60 -4.48 -6.72 10.86
CA GLN A 60 -5.80 -6.60 11.48
C GLN A 60 -6.77 -5.70 10.69
N GLY A 61 -6.30 -4.99 9.66
CA GLY A 61 -7.10 -4.01 8.95
C GLY A 61 -7.22 -2.66 9.68
N TYR A 62 -6.24 -2.30 10.52
CA TYR A 62 -6.17 -0.98 11.18
C TYR A 62 -5.03 -0.12 10.62
N PRO A 63 -5.14 0.37 9.37
CA PRO A 63 -4.05 1.09 8.72
C PRO A 63 -3.75 2.46 9.35
N ASP A 64 -4.72 3.11 10.00
CA ASP A 64 -4.49 4.38 10.71
C ASP A 64 -3.54 4.22 11.90
N LEU A 65 -3.72 3.14 12.68
CA LEU A 65 -2.82 2.81 13.79
C LEU A 65 -1.44 2.38 13.28
N ALA A 66 -1.42 1.63 12.18
CA ALA A 66 -0.17 1.21 11.55
C ALA A 66 0.66 2.39 11.04
N LEU A 67 0.00 3.44 10.54
CA LEU A 67 0.64 4.64 10.01
C LEU A 67 1.45 5.38 11.08
N ALA A 68 0.90 5.55 12.28
CA ALA A 68 1.59 6.21 13.38
C ALA A 68 2.92 5.51 13.73
N ASP A 69 2.89 4.18 13.88
CA ASP A 69 4.09 3.38 14.14
C ASP A 69 5.10 3.46 12.98
N ALA A 70 4.62 3.45 11.73
CA ALA A 70 5.48 3.53 10.56
C ALA A 70 6.16 4.90 10.43
N GLN A 71 5.45 5.99 10.73
CA GLN A 71 6.01 7.35 10.75
C GLN A 71 7.11 7.48 11.81
N GLN A 72 6.85 6.99 13.04
CA GLN A 72 7.85 6.98 14.09
C GLN A 72 9.07 6.11 13.71
N CYS A 73 8.85 4.97 13.07
CA CYS A 73 9.93 4.13 12.57
C CYS A 73 10.84 4.85 11.56
N VAL A 74 10.26 5.62 10.62
CA VAL A 74 11.03 6.42 9.64
C VAL A 74 11.78 7.57 10.33
N GLN A 75 11.20 8.18 11.36
CA GLN A 75 11.90 9.22 12.14
C GLN A 75 13.11 8.67 12.89
N LEU A 76 12.99 7.48 13.49
CA LEU A 76 14.07 6.83 14.25
C LEU A 76 15.16 6.24 13.33
N ALA A 77 14.77 5.71 12.16
CA ALA A 77 15.68 5.04 11.23
C ALA A 77 15.41 5.47 9.77
N PRO A 78 15.74 6.72 9.38
CA PRO A 78 15.40 7.28 8.07
C PRO A 78 16.13 6.62 6.90
N SER A 79 17.30 6.02 7.16
CA SER A 79 18.07 5.28 6.16
C SER A 79 17.67 3.81 6.05
N TRP A 80 16.74 3.32 6.89
CA TRP A 80 16.36 1.91 6.91
C TRP A 80 15.25 1.65 5.88
N PRO A 81 15.53 0.92 4.78
CA PRO A 81 14.55 0.78 3.70
C PRO A 81 13.22 0.14 4.14
N LYS A 82 13.29 -0.75 5.14
CA LYS A 82 12.11 -1.42 5.69
C LYS A 82 11.17 -0.45 6.43
N ALA A 83 11.69 0.62 7.04
CA ALA A 83 10.86 1.65 7.67
C ALA A 83 9.99 2.34 6.62
N SER A 84 10.62 2.80 5.54
CA SER A 84 9.93 3.46 4.42
C SER A 84 8.96 2.51 3.70
N PHE A 85 9.31 1.22 3.56
CA PHE A 85 8.41 0.21 3.03
C PHE A 85 7.14 0.07 3.88
N ARG A 86 7.25 0.04 5.23
CA ARG A 86 6.08 0.04 6.12
C ARG A 86 5.24 1.28 5.96
N LEU A 87 5.85 2.47 5.90
CA LEU A 87 5.14 3.73 5.72
C LEU A 87 4.37 3.76 4.40
N ALA A 88 5.04 3.41 3.29
CA ALA A 88 4.40 3.34 1.98
C ALA A 88 3.27 2.29 1.93
N SER A 89 3.44 1.15 2.61
CA SER A 89 2.40 0.12 2.72
C SER A 89 1.18 0.60 3.49
N CYS A 90 1.38 1.36 4.58
CA CYS A 90 0.27 1.96 5.33
C CYS A 90 -0.48 2.99 4.49
N LEU A 91 0.24 3.88 3.81
CA LEU A 91 -0.36 4.88 2.92
C LEU A 91 -1.15 4.22 1.78
N ALA A 92 -0.61 3.15 1.18
CA ALA A 92 -1.31 2.36 0.17
C ALA A 92 -2.61 1.74 0.72
N ALA A 93 -2.57 1.18 1.93
CA ALA A 93 -3.75 0.61 2.60
C ALA A 93 -4.82 1.67 2.93
N LEU A 94 -4.42 2.93 3.14
CA LEU A 94 -5.32 4.08 3.31
C LEU A 94 -5.85 4.64 1.98
N GLY A 95 -5.37 4.16 0.84
CA GLY A 95 -5.72 4.68 -0.48
C GLY A 95 -4.97 5.96 -0.85
N GLU A 96 -3.98 6.39 -0.05
CA GLU A 96 -3.12 7.54 -0.29
C GLU A 96 -2.00 7.18 -1.28
N TRP A 97 -2.39 6.74 -2.48
CA TRP A 97 -1.49 6.17 -3.49
C TRP A 97 -0.40 7.14 -3.96
N SER A 98 -0.70 8.44 -4.01
CA SER A 98 0.30 9.45 -4.38
C SER A 98 1.41 9.57 -3.32
N ALA A 99 1.04 9.61 -2.04
CA ALA A 99 2.00 9.65 -0.95
C ALA A 99 2.79 8.33 -0.85
N ALA A 100 2.11 7.18 -1.02
CA ALA A 100 2.75 5.87 -1.05
C ALA A 100 3.83 5.78 -2.16
N ALA A 101 3.51 6.25 -3.37
CA ALA A 101 4.45 6.28 -4.49
C ALA A 101 5.68 7.14 -4.19
N GLN A 102 5.48 8.34 -3.63
CA GLN A 102 6.59 9.25 -3.28
C GLN A 102 7.54 8.62 -2.25
N VAL A 103 7.00 8.04 -1.17
CA VAL A 103 7.80 7.37 -0.13
C VAL A 103 8.54 6.17 -0.71
N ALA A 104 7.88 5.32 -1.50
CA ALA A 104 8.47 4.12 -2.08
C ALA A 104 9.60 4.46 -3.08
N VAL A 105 9.40 5.47 -3.94
CA VAL A 105 10.43 5.93 -4.89
C VAL A 105 11.64 6.52 -4.17
N HIS A 106 11.42 7.36 -3.15
CA HIS A 106 12.51 7.90 -2.35
C HIS A 106 13.32 6.78 -1.68
N ALA A 107 12.63 5.79 -1.10
CA ALA A 107 13.28 4.64 -0.47
C ALA A 107 14.02 3.75 -1.47
N LEU A 108 13.51 3.61 -2.70
CA LEU A 108 14.20 2.89 -3.78
C LEU A 108 15.50 3.60 -4.19
N GLY A 109 15.57 4.93 -4.08
CA GLY A 109 16.82 5.67 -4.25
C GLY A 109 17.90 5.30 -3.22
N LEU A 110 17.49 4.90 -2.00
CA LEU A 110 18.40 4.44 -0.95
C LEU A 110 18.74 2.94 -1.06
N ALA A 111 17.81 2.14 -1.57
CA ALA A 111 17.98 0.70 -1.78
C ALA A 111 17.47 0.26 -3.16
N PRO A 112 18.25 0.51 -4.24
CA PRO A 112 17.81 0.26 -5.62
C PRO A 112 17.50 -1.20 -5.92
N ASP A 113 18.14 -2.12 -5.20
CA ASP A 113 17.99 -3.57 -5.40
C ASP A 113 16.76 -4.16 -4.68
N SER A 114 15.98 -3.32 -3.97
CA SER A 114 14.81 -3.78 -3.24
C SER A 114 13.62 -4.04 -4.16
N GLN A 115 13.38 -5.31 -4.47
CA GLN A 115 12.23 -5.75 -5.28
C GLN A 115 10.89 -5.37 -4.63
N GLU A 116 10.78 -5.45 -3.30
CA GLU A 116 9.56 -5.10 -2.56
C GLU A 116 9.20 -3.62 -2.72
N LEU A 117 10.19 -2.73 -2.61
CA LEU A 117 9.99 -1.29 -2.81
C LEU A 117 9.67 -0.96 -4.27
N ALA A 118 10.36 -1.62 -5.22
CA ALA A 118 10.09 -1.43 -6.64
C ALA A 118 8.65 -1.85 -7.01
N ALA A 119 8.20 -3.01 -6.52
CA ALA A 119 6.83 -3.49 -6.75
C ALA A 119 5.80 -2.52 -6.16
N LEU A 120 6.00 -2.07 -4.91
CA LEU A 120 5.10 -1.14 -4.24
C LEU A 120 5.04 0.23 -4.96
N ALA A 121 6.19 0.74 -5.41
CA ALA A 121 6.26 1.98 -6.18
C ALA A 121 5.50 1.87 -7.51
N GLN A 122 5.70 0.76 -8.24
CA GLN A 122 4.99 0.51 -9.50
C GLN A 122 3.48 0.39 -9.30
N GLU A 123 3.03 -0.36 -8.29
CA GLU A 123 1.60 -0.48 -7.97
C GLU A 123 1.00 0.89 -7.65
N ALA A 124 1.64 1.64 -6.74
CA ALA A 124 1.15 2.94 -6.30
C ALA A 124 1.07 3.94 -7.47
N GLN A 125 2.09 3.99 -8.33
CA GLN A 125 2.08 4.84 -9.53
C GLN A 125 0.98 4.44 -10.52
N GLY A 126 0.79 3.13 -10.74
CA GLY A 126 -0.28 2.62 -11.60
C GLY A 126 -1.67 3.03 -11.10
N ARG A 127 -1.90 2.97 -9.78
CA ARG A 127 -3.16 3.40 -9.16
C ARG A 127 -3.40 4.91 -9.29
N VAL A 128 -2.35 5.72 -9.09
CA VAL A 128 -2.42 7.19 -9.28
C VAL A 128 -2.83 7.51 -10.72
N LEU A 129 -2.13 6.94 -11.70
CA LEU A 129 -2.42 7.18 -13.13
C LEU A 129 -3.82 6.67 -13.52
N GLY A 130 -4.21 5.48 -13.05
CA GLY A 130 -5.54 4.93 -13.27
C GLY A 130 -6.65 5.82 -12.71
N GLY A 131 -6.47 6.36 -11.51
CA GLY A 131 -7.41 7.29 -10.88
C GLY A 131 -7.52 8.63 -11.63
N GLU A 132 -6.39 9.16 -12.11
CA GLU A 132 -6.37 10.38 -12.92
C GLU A 132 -7.06 10.19 -14.28
N LEU A 133 -6.80 9.07 -14.95
CA LEU A 133 -7.44 8.74 -16.23
C LEU A 133 -8.95 8.55 -16.06
N GLY A 134 -9.40 7.81 -15.04
CA GLY A 134 -10.82 7.66 -14.73
C GLY A 134 -11.50 9.02 -14.49
N SER A 135 -10.84 9.91 -13.75
CA SER A 135 -11.33 11.27 -13.49
C SER A 135 -11.40 12.14 -14.75
N ARG A 136 -10.43 12.00 -15.67
CA ARG A 136 -10.42 12.74 -16.95
C ARG A 136 -11.53 12.27 -17.89
N PHE A 137 -11.82 10.98 -17.95
CA PHE A 137 -12.92 10.44 -18.77
C PHE A 137 -14.30 10.87 -18.24
N GLN A 138 -14.49 10.94 -16.92
CA GLN A 138 -15.72 11.49 -16.33
C GLN A 138 -15.90 12.99 -16.58
N ARG A 139 -14.81 13.78 -16.61
CA ARG A 139 -14.90 15.21 -16.92
C ARG A 139 -15.24 15.51 -18.38
N LYS A 140 -14.84 14.65 -19.31
CA LYS A 140 -15.09 14.86 -20.75
C LYS A 140 -16.52 14.55 -21.18
N THR A 141 -17.24 13.69 -20.46
CA THR A 141 -18.61 13.29 -20.81
C THR A 141 -19.69 14.33 -20.43
N LEU A 142 -19.44 15.23 -19.47
CA LEU A 142 -20.44 16.21 -19.04
C LEU A 142 -20.37 17.56 -19.79
N ALA A 143 -19.17 17.98 -20.23
CA ALA A 143 -18.96 19.28 -20.87
C ALA A 143 -19.22 19.25 -22.39
N ASP A 144 -18.96 18.13 -23.05
CA ASP A 144 -19.13 18.00 -24.50
C ASP A 144 -20.61 17.78 -24.90
N ASP A 145 -21.44 17.17 -24.05
CA ASP A 145 -22.89 16.97 -24.30
C ASP A 145 -23.73 18.24 -24.14
N LEU A 146 -23.27 19.23 -23.36
CA LEU A 146 -24.00 20.49 -23.16
C LEU A 146 -23.71 21.54 -24.24
N LYS A 147 -22.59 21.42 -24.97
CA LYS A 147 -22.23 22.33 -26.08
C LYS A 147 -22.82 21.92 -27.44
N GLY A 148 -23.36 20.71 -27.57
CA GLY A 148 -23.96 20.23 -28.82
C GLY A 148 -25.44 20.61 -29.04
N ARG A 149 -26.11 21.28 -28.08
CA ARG A 149 -27.58 21.41 -28.09
C ARG A 149 -28.14 22.83 -28.25
N ALA A 150 -27.31 23.79 -28.62
CA ALA A 150 -27.73 25.16 -28.94
C ALA A 150 -27.35 25.52 -30.38
N GLY A 151 -28.06 24.96 -31.37
CA GLY A 151 -27.92 25.39 -32.75
C GLY A 151 -28.61 24.48 -33.76
N GLY A 152 -29.80 24.88 -34.20
CA GLY A 152 -30.39 24.42 -35.47
C GLY A 152 -31.31 23.22 -35.38
N GLY A 153 -32.62 23.46 -35.47
CA GLY A 153 -33.57 22.41 -35.82
C GLY A 153 -33.42 22.00 -37.28
N VAL A 154 -33.55 20.70 -37.58
CA VAL A 154 -34.55 20.12 -38.49
C VAL A 154 -34.34 18.61 -38.66
N HIS A 155 -35.46 17.89 -38.78
CA HIS A 155 -35.65 16.56 -39.35
C HIS A 155 -35.08 15.32 -38.64
N VAL A 156 -35.99 14.68 -37.91
CA VAL A 156 -36.03 13.22 -37.70
C VAL A 156 -36.28 12.54 -39.04
N LEU A 157 -35.33 11.74 -39.54
CA LEU A 157 -35.59 10.54 -40.33
C LEU A 157 -34.46 9.52 -40.10
N ALA A 158 -34.87 8.31 -39.73
CA ALA A 158 -34.03 7.14 -39.53
C ALA A 158 -33.43 6.62 -40.84
N VAL A 159 -32.36 5.80 -40.74
CA VAL A 159 -32.14 4.47 -41.36
C VAL A 159 -30.63 4.28 -41.61
N GLY A 160 -30.04 3.16 -41.14
CA GLY A 160 -28.93 2.51 -41.86
C GLY A 160 -27.66 2.13 -41.07
N THR A 161 -27.62 0.87 -40.63
CA THR A 161 -26.49 -0.09 -40.74
C THR A 161 -25.08 0.24 -40.18
N ALA A 162 -24.73 -0.43 -39.06
CA ALA A 162 -23.37 -0.97 -38.82
C ALA A 162 -23.18 -2.29 -39.63
N PRO A 163 -21.97 -2.91 -39.76
CA PRO A 163 -20.65 -2.64 -39.15
C PRO A 163 -19.47 -2.58 -40.15
N MET A 164 -18.32 -1.99 -39.76
CA MET A 164 -17.08 -2.00 -40.55
C MET A 164 -16.13 -3.11 -40.05
N LEU A 165 -15.86 -4.10 -40.90
CA LEU A 165 -14.98 -5.25 -40.69
C LEU A 165 -13.51 -4.83 -40.47
N LEU A 166 -12.87 -5.45 -39.47
CA LEU A 166 -11.42 -5.58 -39.33
C LEU A 166 -10.87 -6.49 -40.44
N ALA A 167 -10.03 -5.95 -41.32
CA ALA A 167 -9.16 -6.72 -42.20
C ALA A 167 -7.81 -6.93 -41.50
N LEU A 168 -7.56 -8.15 -41.03
CA LEU A 168 -6.23 -8.61 -40.63
C LEU A 168 -5.83 -9.74 -41.59
N SER A 169 -5.12 -9.41 -42.68
CA SER A 169 -4.53 -10.41 -43.57
C SER A 169 -3.07 -10.64 -43.20
N ALA A 170 -2.75 -11.91 -42.97
CA ALA A 170 -1.44 -12.46 -42.66
C ALA A 170 -0.39 -12.20 -43.75
N ALA A 171 0.87 -12.13 -43.34
CA ALA A 171 2.00 -12.57 -44.15
C ALA A 171 2.90 -13.46 -43.28
N ALA A 172 2.82 -14.76 -43.54
CA ALA A 172 3.68 -15.78 -42.99
C ALA A 172 4.90 -15.96 -43.92
N SER A 173 6.06 -16.15 -43.30
CA SER A 173 7.10 -17.14 -43.61
C SER A 173 7.84 -17.16 -44.97
N LEU A 174 9.16 -17.40 -44.84
CA LEU A 174 10.12 -18.02 -45.77
C LEU A 174 10.82 -17.15 -46.84
N ALA A 175 12.09 -16.84 -46.55
CA ALA A 175 13.22 -16.91 -47.47
C ALA A 175 14.47 -17.18 -46.60
N GLN A 176 14.99 -18.42 -46.63
CA GLN A 176 16.22 -18.84 -47.31
C GLN A 176 17.49 -18.13 -46.80
#